data_AF-A0A8B5YEP5-F1
#
_entry.id   AF-A0A8B5YEP5-F1
#
_cell.length_a   1.000
_cell.length_b   1.000
_cell.length_c   1.000
_cell.angle_alpha   90.00
_cell.angle_beta   90.00
_cell.angle_gamma   90.00
#
_symmetry.space_group_name_H-M   'P 1'
#
loop_
_entity.id
_entity.type
_entity.pdbx_description
1 polymer ?
#
loop_
_entity_poly.entity_id
_entity_poly.type
_entity_poly.pdbx_seq_one_letter_code
_entity_poly.pdbx_strand_id
1 'polypeptide(L)'
;MNVMKRATLWAVLAVLCTILLPKAAFAHAYIVQSTPAENQELKKAPEEIKIEFNEAIQNGFHSITVRNSSGERVDSGKTEIDPQNAKIMTVKLKPKLKDDIYSAEWRAVSADGHPVSGTIPFSIGNIQGGLPKDQQNQASGLPAADIVIERVLLYTGFSLFMGAALFQLVWHRPENGWPGDKKRRLKRITNVALLLTGAAIIIQLPLQTKTNAGVSWIGAFQPSLLKETLLNTTGGTLWLINIAIIALLVFSSNRKGLKSAILSLFLFAGLLFVKSLDGHAASTSAGYMTIAMNFIHLNAASIWTGGLAMFVLFFGKDWLKPDKSLIWETIRRFSPWALASAGLLIFSGLFNSFFIVHTLDNLFGTAYGKALLVKSALVLLMIGLGAFHYFRFRKAPKQQGGRSMKAEWAVGLLILLTTAVFTNIPSPPAPLPQPFSETKQLTEGNTLSLRISPNMPGSNTFEVTVRNRKGDVVKDIQKIELTVEKTGLFGDDKESTFSLSKNKDGVFQTKNLNLSEDGIWKIRVHGLTASFEEIRTVFNAKINKKEF
;
A
#
# COMPACT_ATOMS: atom_id res chain seq x y z
N MET A 1 -29.16 -24.78 21.69
CA MET A 1 -29.11 -23.77 20.60
C MET A 1 -27.73 -23.84 19.94
N ASN A 2 -27.66 -24.33 18.69
CA ASN A 2 -26.43 -24.83 18.05
C ASN A 2 -25.32 -23.78 17.90
N VAL A 3 -24.07 -24.22 18.13
CA VAL A 3 -22.82 -23.44 17.98
C VAL A 3 -22.75 -22.70 16.63
N MET A 4 -23.30 -23.30 15.56
CA MET A 4 -23.45 -22.66 14.25
C MET A 4 -24.26 -21.36 14.30
N LYS A 5 -25.42 -21.32 14.98
CA LYS A 5 -26.28 -20.11 15.02
C LYS A 5 -25.62 -18.95 15.78
N ARG A 6 -24.78 -19.25 16.78
CA ARG A 6 -24.01 -18.24 17.51
C ARG A 6 -22.88 -17.68 16.65
N ALA A 7 -22.18 -18.52 15.89
CA ALA A 7 -21.15 -18.06 14.96
C ALA A 7 -21.73 -17.17 13.85
N THR A 8 -22.92 -17.49 13.33
CA THR A 8 -23.61 -16.66 12.33
C THR A 8 -24.04 -15.31 12.91
N LEU A 9 -24.55 -15.28 14.15
CA LEU A 9 -24.97 -14.03 14.81
C LEU A 9 -23.80 -13.08 15.09
N TRP A 10 -22.65 -13.60 15.55
CA TRP A 10 -21.44 -12.81 15.75
C TRP A 10 -20.83 -12.33 14.43
N ALA A 11 -20.90 -13.14 13.37
CA ALA A 11 -20.48 -12.72 12.03
C ALA A 11 -21.36 -11.58 11.48
N VAL A 12 -22.68 -11.64 11.71
CA VAL A 12 -23.63 -10.59 11.28
C VAL A 12 -23.43 -9.29 12.09
N LEU A 13 -23.19 -9.38 13.40
CA LEU A 13 -22.88 -8.22 14.24
C LEU A 13 -21.53 -7.58 13.89
N ALA A 14 -20.51 -8.38 13.56
CA ALA A 14 -19.22 -7.86 13.09
C ALA A 14 -19.32 -7.14 11.74
N VAL A 15 -20.21 -7.58 10.84
CA VAL A 15 -20.52 -6.89 9.58
C VAL A 15 -21.25 -5.57 9.83
N LEU A 16 -22.22 -5.54 10.75
CA LEU A 16 -23.01 -4.33 11.06
C LEU A 16 -22.19 -3.20 11.70
N CYS A 17 -21.08 -3.50 12.40
CA CYS A 17 -20.20 -2.47 12.99
C CYS A 17 -19.22 -1.82 12.01
N THR A 18 -19.20 -2.22 10.73
CA THR A 18 -18.21 -1.73 9.74
C THR A 18 -18.74 -0.64 8.80
N ILE A 19 -19.98 -0.18 8.98
CA ILE A 19 -20.57 0.88 8.15
C ILE A 19 -20.17 2.24 8.73
N LEU A 20 -18.92 2.64 8.47
CA LEU A 20 -18.48 4.04 8.54
C LEU A 20 -17.95 4.43 7.17
N LEU A 21 -18.41 5.58 6.67
CA LEU A 21 -18.12 6.05 5.32
C LEU A 21 -16.61 6.29 5.11
N PRO A 22 -16.03 5.79 4.00
CA PRO A 22 -14.60 5.86 3.72
C PRO A 22 -14.10 7.27 3.34
N LYS A 23 -12.85 7.60 3.75
CA LYS A 23 -12.06 8.71 3.21
C LYS A 23 -10.82 8.12 2.52
N ALA A 24 -10.58 8.49 1.26
CA ALA A 24 -9.44 8.07 0.45
C ALA A 24 -8.09 8.18 1.18
N ALA A 25 -7.36 7.06 1.28
CA ALA A 25 -5.95 7.00 1.66
C ALA A 25 -5.22 6.08 0.65
N PHE A 26 -3.93 6.30 0.44
CA PHE A 26 -3.09 5.55 -0.49
C PHE A 26 -2.01 4.74 0.22
N ALA A 27 -1.48 3.77 -0.48
CA ALA A 27 -0.44 2.85 0.00
C ALA A 27 0.99 3.34 -0.25
N HIS A 28 1.22 4.41 -1.00
CA HIS A 28 2.55 4.98 -1.23
C HIS A 28 2.41 6.45 -1.61
N ALA A 29 3.24 7.30 -0.99
CA ALA A 29 3.30 8.72 -1.32
C ALA A 29 3.93 8.91 -2.69
N TYR A 30 3.11 9.36 -3.63
CA TYR A 30 3.51 9.79 -4.97
C TYR A 30 3.44 11.30 -5.07
N ILE A 31 4.41 11.90 -5.76
CA ILE A 31 4.41 13.33 -6.06
C ILE A 31 3.18 13.66 -6.92
N VAL A 32 2.35 14.57 -6.44
CA VAL A 32 1.27 15.21 -7.18
C VAL A 32 1.79 16.47 -7.86
N GLN A 33 2.59 17.25 -7.12
CA GLN A 33 3.15 18.51 -7.61
C GLN A 33 4.52 18.77 -7.00
N SER A 34 5.39 19.43 -7.77
CA SER A 34 6.62 20.02 -7.27
C SER A 34 6.78 21.43 -7.81
N THR A 35 7.36 22.29 -6.98
CA THR A 35 7.80 23.65 -7.34
C THR A 35 9.24 23.78 -6.89
N PRO A 36 10.22 23.89 -7.81
CA PRO A 36 10.08 23.82 -9.27
C PRO A 36 9.56 22.47 -9.76
N ALA A 37 8.91 22.48 -10.92
CA ALA A 37 8.49 21.26 -11.59
C ALA A 37 9.71 20.52 -12.18
N GLU A 38 9.55 19.22 -12.43
CA GLU A 38 10.58 18.40 -13.05
C GLU A 38 11.01 18.96 -14.41
N ASN A 39 12.32 19.16 -14.57
CA ASN A 39 12.99 19.79 -15.71
C ASN A 39 12.54 21.23 -15.99
N GLN A 40 11.98 21.94 -15.00
CA GLN A 40 11.61 23.35 -15.16
C GLN A 40 12.85 24.23 -15.28
N GLU A 41 12.86 25.10 -16.30
CA GLU A 41 13.83 26.17 -16.47
C GLU A 41 13.32 27.45 -15.80
N LEU A 42 14.09 27.98 -14.85
CA LEU A 42 13.73 29.17 -14.09
C LEU A 42 14.59 30.36 -14.49
N LYS A 43 13.97 31.52 -14.68
CA LYS A 43 14.71 32.78 -14.91
C LYS A 43 15.40 33.32 -13.65
N LYS A 44 14.90 32.95 -12.47
CA LYS A 44 15.40 33.37 -11.16
C LYS A 44 15.33 32.21 -10.18
N ALA A 45 16.27 32.17 -9.25
CA ALA A 45 16.27 31.20 -8.17
C ALA A 45 14.96 31.28 -7.35
N PRO A 46 14.29 30.15 -7.07
CA PRO A 46 13.16 30.14 -6.16
C PRO A 46 13.67 30.28 -4.72
N GLU A 47 12.80 30.72 -3.81
CA GLU A 47 13.17 30.85 -2.38
C GLU A 47 13.20 29.49 -1.67
N GLU A 48 12.39 28.55 -2.14
CA GLU A 48 12.26 27.20 -1.58
C GLU A 48 11.93 26.18 -2.67
N ILE A 49 12.18 24.92 -2.34
CA ILE A 49 11.59 23.76 -3.03
C ILE A 49 10.37 23.32 -2.23
N LYS A 50 9.27 23.07 -2.92
CA LYS A 50 8.03 22.53 -2.36
C LYS A 50 7.62 21.27 -3.12
N ILE A 51 7.31 20.20 -2.39
CA ILE A 51 6.82 18.93 -2.93
C ILE A 51 5.50 18.59 -2.26
N GLU A 52 4.48 18.29 -3.06
CA GLU A 52 3.17 17.85 -2.60
C GLU A 52 2.90 16.40 -3.01
N PHE A 53 2.42 15.61 -2.06
CA PHE A 53 2.10 14.19 -2.22
C PHE A 53 0.59 13.93 -2.28
N ASN A 54 0.19 12.78 -2.81
CA ASN A 54 -1.22 12.35 -2.85
C ASN A 54 -1.76 11.96 -1.46
N GLU A 55 -0.88 11.55 -0.54
CA GLU A 55 -1.19 11.18 0.84
C GLU A 55 -0.30 11.93 1.83
N ALA A 56 -0.65 11.85 3.11
CA ALA A 56 0.18 12.41 4.17
C ALA A 56 1.49 11.61 4.30
N ILE A 57 2.57 12.31 4.59
CA ILE A 57 3.85 11.70 4.96
C ILE A 57 4.04 11.74 6.48
N GLN A 58 4.84 10.83 7.01
CA GLN A 58 5.17 10.79 8.43
C GLN A 58 6.23 11.85 8.77
N ASN A 59 6.21 12.31 10.02
CA ASN A 59 7.16 13.31 10.53
C ASN A 59 8.60 12.80 10.62
N GLY A 60 8.79 11.48 10.65
CA GLY A 60 10.10 10.86 10.72
C GLY A 60 10.70 10.60 9.34
N PHE A 61 12.01 10.85 9.22
CA PHE A 61 12.81 10.51 8.03
C PHE A 61 12.38 11.19 6.73
N HIS A 62 11.95 12.45 6.79
CA HIS A 62 11.75 13.31 5.63
C HIS A 62 12.98 14.18 5.36
N SER A 63 13.32 14.38 4.09
CA SER A 63 14.42 15.25 3.68
C SER A 63 14.28 15.71 2.24
N ILE A 64 14.68 16.95 1.97
CA ILE A 64 15.00 17.45 0.63
C ILE A 64 16.43 17.99 0.69
N THR A 65 17.31 17.45 -0.15
CA THR A 65 18.69 17.91 -0.34
C THR A 65 18.83 18.42 -1.75
N VAL A 66 19.25 19.68 -1.90
CA VAL A 66 19.38 20.32 -3.20
C VAL A 66 20.86 20.50 -3.51
N ARG A 67 21.29 19.97 -4.66
CA ARG A 67 22.66 20.06 -5.15
C ARG A 67 22.74 20.78 -6.49
N ASN A 68 23.85 21.46 -6.75
CA ASN A 68 24.18 22.01 -8.07
C ASN A 68 24.96 20.98 -8.92
N SER A 69 25.35 21.34 -10.14
CA SER A 69 26.06 20.44 -11.06
C SER A 69 27.44 19.98 -10.57
N SER A 70 28.07 20.77 -9.70
CA SER A 70 29.33 20.41 -9.03
C SER A 70 29.15 19.46 -7.84
N GLY A 71 27.91 19.15 -7.46
CA GLY A 71 27.56 18.35 -6.28
C GLY A 71 27.51 19.12 -4.97
N GLU A 72 27.70 20.45 -4.99
CA GLU A 72 27.62 21.31 -3.80
C GLU A 72 26.17 21.42 -3.31
N ARG A 73 25.98 21.30 -1.99
CA ARG A 73 24.66 21.46 -1.37
C ARG A 73 24.26 22.94 -1.26
N VAL A 74 23.10 23.29 -1.80
CA VAL A 74 22.60 24.67 -1.94
C VAL A 74 21.29 24.96 -1.18
N ASP A 75 20.82 24.04 -0.35
CA ASP A 75 19.67 24.24 0.54
C ASP A 75 20.07 24.67 1.97
N SER A 76 19.07 25.00 2.79
CA SER A 76 19.22 25.44 4.17
C SER A 76 19.59 24.34 5.17
N GLY A 77 19.50 23.07 4.77
CA GLY A 77 19.67 21.94 5.69
C GLY A 77 18.40 21.53 6.44
N LYS A 78 17.33 22.34 6.39
CA LYS A 78 16.15 22.18 7.24
C LYS A 78 14.90 21.92 6.40
N THR A 79 14.56 20.65 6.24
CA THR A 79 13.32 20.23 5.59
C THR A 79 12.17 20.23 6.59
N GLU A 80 11.05 20.81 6.20
CA GLU A 80 9.85 20.94 7.04
C GLU A 80 8.65 20.30 6.35
N ILE A 81 7.72 19.77 7.14
CA ILE A 81 6.39 19.37 6.69
C ILE A 81 5.45 20.48 7.07
N ASP A 82 4.55 20.86 6.16
CA ASP A 82 3.58 21.93 6.41
C ASP A 82 2.68 21.55 7.61
N PRO A 83 2.64 22.37 8.68
CA PRO A 83 1.82 22.09 9.87
C PRO A 83 0.31 21.99 9.60
N GLN A 84 -0.17 22.63 8.52
CA GLN A 84 -1.57 22.62 8.13
C GLN A 84 -1.87 21.53 7.09
N ASN A 85 -0.85 21.01 6.41
CA ASN A 85 -1.01 19.98 5.39
C ASN A 85 0.18 19.00 5.36
N ALA A 86 0.02 17.87 6.06
CA ALA A 86 1.04 16.81 6.14
C ALA A 86 1.38 16.12 4.80
N LYS A 87 0.81 16.56 3.67
CA LYS A 87 1.17 16.13 2.32
C LYS A 87 2.24 17.00 1.67
N ILE A 88 2.61 18.10 2.30
CA ILE A 88 3.51 19.11 1.73
C ILE A 88 4.83 19.08 2.50
N MET A 89 5.93 18.95 1.76
CA MET A 89 7.29 19.03 2.26
C MET A 89 8.04 20.19 1.59
N THR A 90 8.76 20.99 2.37
CA THR A 90 9.51 22.15 1.87
C THR A 90 10.95 22.20 2.37
N VAL A 91 11.83 22.84 1.60
CA VAL A 91 13.17 23.25 2.06
C VAL A 91 13.54 24.59 1.44
N LYS A 92 14.10 25.49 2.25
CA LYS A 92 14.58 26.79 1.77
C LYS A 92 15.90 26.65 1.02
N LEU A 93 16.07 27.45 -0.01
CA LEU A 93 17.33 27.53 -0.76
C LEU A 93 18.23 28.63 -0.20
N LYS A 94 19.54 28.47 -0.39
CA LYS A 94 20.50 29.54 -0.11
C LYS A 94 20.25 30.73 -1.06
N PRO A 95 20.44 31.97 -0.62
CA PRO A 95 20.23 33.14 -1.47
C PRO A 95 21.26 33.21 -2.60
N LYS A 96 20.90 33.88 -3.70
CA LYS A 96 21.78 34.19 -4.85
C LYS A 96 22.39 32.95 -5.53
N LEU A 97 21.58 31.92 -5.75
CA LEU A 97 21.98 30.79 -6.58
C LEU A 97 22.34 31.26 -8.00
N LYS A 98 23.42 30.70 -8.55
CA LYS A 98 23.89 31.00 -9.90
C LYS A 98 23.06 30.27 -10.93
N ASP A 99 23.18 30.68 -12.18
CA ASP A 99 22.70 29.89 -13.31
C ASP A 99 23.44 28.54 -13.32
N ASP A 100 22.70 27.46 -13.09
CA ASP A 100 23.23 26.09 -13.06
C ASP A 100 22.08 25.07 -13.21
N ILE A 101 22.44 23.80 -13.40
CA ILE A 101 21.53 22.66 -13.25
C ILE A 101 21.55 22.23 -11.77
N TYR A 102 20.36 21.99 -11.24
CA TYR A 102 20.14 21.58 -9.86
C TYR A 102 19.36 20.28 -9.78
N SER A 103 19.62 19.53 -8.71
CA SER A 103 18.90 18.30 -8.37
C SER A 103 18.37 18.39 -6.94
N ALA A 104 17.05 18.33 -6.79
CA ALA A 104 16.39 18.17 -5.50
C ALA A 104 16.16 16.68 -5.22
N GLU A 105 17.10 16.07 -4.50
CA GLU A 105 16.97 14.71 -3.96
C GLU A 105 16.03 14.73 -2.76
N TRP A 106 15.02 13.89 -2.75
CA TRP A 106 14.03 13.86 -1.67
C TRP A 106 13.80 12.45 -1.15
N ARG A 107 13.42 12.38 0.13
CA ARG A 107 13.03 11.17 0.84
C ARG A 107 11.88 11.48 1.79
N ALA A 108 10.93 10.57 1.91
CA ALA A 108 9.85 10.65 2.88
C ALA A 108 9.39 9.23 3.28
N VAL A 109 8.65 9.12 4.37
CA VAL A 109 7.95 7.89 4.76
C VAL A 109 6.46 8.10 4.55
N SER A 110 5.82 7.25 3.75
CA SER A 110 4.38 7.34 3.44
C SER A 110 3.53 7.03 4.68
N ALA A 111 2.23 7.34 4.64
CA ALA A 111 1.33 7.09 5.77
C ALA A 111 1.30 5.59 6.15
N ASP A 112 1.52 4.73 5.18
CA ASP A 112 1.55 3.27 5.33
C ASP A 112 2.86 2.70 5.90
N GLY A 113 3.88 3.55 6.10
CA GLY A 113 5.16 3.19 6.70
C GLY A 113 6.28 2.84 5.72
N HIS A 114 6.04 2.85 4.40
CA HIS A 114 7.09 2.60 3.41
C HIS A 114 7.86 3.86 3.05
N PRO A 115 9.21 3.81 3.01
CA PRO A 115 10.02 4.92 2.54
C PRO A 115 9.91 5.05 1.01
N VAL A 116 9.78 6.28 0.58
CA VAL A 116 9.80 6.70 -0.83
C VAL A 116 10.90 7.74 -1.02
N SER A 117 11.49 7.75 -2.21
CA SER A 117 12.55 8.70 -2.55
C SER A 117 12.59 8.95 -4.05
N GLY A 118 13.17 10.06 -4.45
CA GLY A 118 13.40 10.39 -5.85
C GLY A 118 14.26 11.64 -6.00
N THR A 119 14.43 12.06 -7.25
CA THR A 119 15.19 13.27 -7.59
C THR A 119 14.38 14.11 -8.56
N ILE A 120 14.29 15.41 -8.30
CA ILE A 120 13.63 16.38 -9.17
C ILE A 120 14.72 17.27 -9.79
N PRO A 121 15.06 17.07 -11.07
CA PRO A 121 15.93 17.98 -11.81
C PRO A 121 15.25 19.33 -12.10
N PHE A 122 15.97 20.44 -12.02
CA PHE A 122 15.55 21.76 -12.51
C PHE A 122 16.78 22.61 -12.88
N SER A 123 16.59 23.74 -13.56
CA SER A 123 17.69 24.64 -13.90
C SER A 123 17.34 26.10 -13.61
N ILE A 124 18.38 26.90 -13.35
CA ILE A 124 18.30 28.36 -13.25
C ILE A 124 19.12 28.93 -14.41
N GLY A 125 18.56 29.90 -15.14
CA GLY A 125 19.18 30.45 -16.33
C GLY A 125 18.91 29.63 -17.59
N ASN A 126 19.54 30.03 -18.69
CA ASN A 126 19.34 29.40 -20.00
C ASN A 126 20.43 28.37 -20.28
N ILE A 127 20.29 27.19 -19.70
CA ILE A 127 21.30 26.12 -19.77
C ILE A 127 20.75 24.97 -20.61
N GLN A 128 21.35 24.76 -21.78
CA GLN A 128 21.03 23.61 -22.62
C GLN A 128 21.67 22.35 -22.03
N GLY A 129 20.88 21.51 -21.38
CA GLY A 129 21.30 20.22 -20.84
C GLY A 129 20.35 19.73 -19.76
N GLY A 130 19.59 18.67 -20.04
CA GLY A 130 18.81 17.96 -19.02
C GLY A 130 19.65 16.91 -18.31
N LEU A 131 19.30 16.57 -17.07
CA LEU A 131 19.84 15.37 -16.43
C LEU A 131 19.41 14.12 -17.24
N PRO A 132 20.29 13.11 -17.43
CA PRO A 132 19.91 11.86 -18.08
C PRO A 132 18.70 11.24 -17.38
N LYS A 133 17.70 10.76 -18.15
CA LYS A 133 16.45 10.15 -17.64
C LYS A 133 16.63 8.87 -16.81
N ASP A 134 17.86 8.44 -16.56
CA ASP A 134 18.19 7.09 -16.09
C ASP A 134 18.30 6.93 -14.56
N GLN A 135 17.96 7.94 -13.76
CA GLN A 135 17.93 7.82 -12.29
C GLN A 135 16.53 7.60 -11.68
N GLN A 136 15.52 7.32 -12.51
CA GLN A 136 14.16 6.99 -12.07
C GLN A 136 13.94 5.49 -11.77
N ASN A 137 14.99 4.77 -11.35
CA ASN A 137 14.82 3.42 -10.82
C ASN A 137 14.20 3.51 -9.41
N GLN A 138 12.89 3.75 -9.36
CA GLN A 138 12.07 3.22 -8.27
C GLN A 138 12.41 1.74 -8.16
N ALA A 139 12.97 1.34 -7.02
CA ALA A 139 13.50 0.02 -6.78
C ALA A 139 12.41 -1.05 -7.03
N SER A 140 12.37 -1.53 -8.26
CA SER A 140 11.50 -2.60 -8.77
C SER A 140 12.22 -3.95 -8.63
N GLY A 141 13.04 -4.07 -7.58
CA GLY A 141 13.75 -5.27 -7.21
C GLY A 141 12.94 -6.15 -6.25
N LEU A 142 13.33 -7.42 -6.13
CA LEU A 142 12.85 -8.27 -5.05
C LEU A 142 13.09 -7.59 -3.70
N PRO A 143 12.18 -7.74 -2.72
CA PRO A 143 12.37 -7.18 -1.39
C PRO A 143 13.69 -7.65 -0.77
N ALA A 144 14.30 -6.79 0.03
CA ALA A 144 15.52 -7.14 0.74
C ALA A 144 15.29 -8.39 1.62
N ALA A 145 16.26 -9.31 1.60
CA ALA A 145 16.15 -10.62 2.23
C ALA A 145 15.89 -10.53 3.75
N ASP A 146 16.41 -9.50 4.39
CA ASP A 146 16.19 -9.23 5.81
C ASP A 146 14.71 -8.95 6.14
N ILE A 147 14.00 -8.21 5.29
CA ILE A 147 12.55 -8.00 5.45
C ILE A 147 11.79 -9.31 5.25
N VAL A 148 12.18 -10.11 4.27
CA VAL A 148 11.54 -11.42 4.04
C VAL A 148 11.75 -12.35 5.24
N ILE A 149 12.97 -12.39 5.81
CA ILE A 149 13.30 -13.21 6.98
C ILE A 149 12.47 -12.78 8.19
N GLU A 150 12.40 -11.48 8.49
CA GLU A 150 11.60 -10.95 9.61
C GLU A 150 10.13 -11.39 9.49
N ARG A 151 9.52 -11.24 8.31
CA ARG A 151 8.13 -11.63 8.06
C ARG A 151 7.90 -13.13 8.15
N VAL A 152 8.84 -13.94 7.67
CA VAL A 152 8.77 -15.40 7.80
C VAL A 152 8.81 -15.81 9.26
N LEU A 153 9.69 -15.21 10.08
CA LEU A 153 9.73 -15.45 11.52
C LEU A 153 8.40 -15.06 12.18
N LEU A 154 7.90 -13.86 11.87
CA LEU A 154 6.66 -13.33 12.43
C LEU A 154 5.44 -14.22 12.12
N TYR A 155 5.19 -14.49 10.83
CA TYR A 155 4.00 -15.24 10.41
C TYR A 155 4.08 -16.72 10.79
N THR A 156 5.29 -17.30 10.83
CA THR A 156 5.47 -18.65 11.38
C THR A 156 5.19 -18.67 12.88
N GLY A 157 5.70 -17.69 13.64
CA GLY A 157 5.41 -17.53 15.05
C GLY A 157 3.92 -17.40 15.33
N PHE A 158 3.22 -16.55 14.57
CA PHE A 158 1.78 -16.36 14.66
C PHE A 158 1.00 -17.66 14.38
N SER A 159 1.33 -18.35 13.30
CA SER A 159 0.71 -19.61 12.94
C SER A 159 0.89 -20.67 14.03
N LEU A 160 2.12 -20.86 14.52
CA LEU A 160 2.41 -21.85 15.56
C LEU A 160 1.70 -21.52 16.88
N PHE A 161 1.66 -20.25 17.27
CA PHE A 161 1.00 -19.85 18.52
C PHE A 161 -0.51 -20.09 18.46
N MET A 162 -1.16 -19.62 17.38
CA MET A 162 -2.60 -19.80 17.18
C MET A 162 -2.97 -21.29 17.15
N GLY A 163 -2.21 -22.09 16.41
CA GLY A 163 -2.38 -23.54 16.34
C GLY A 163 -2.27 -24.21 17.71
N ALA A 164 -1.22 -23.91 18.49
CA ALA A 164 -1.04 -24.47 19.82
C ALA A 164 -2.14 -24.03 20.80
N ALA A 165 -2.55 -22.76 20.74
CA ALA A 165 -3.59 -22.20 21.60
C ALA A 165 -4.97 -22.82 21.35
N LEU A 166 -5.39 -22.91 20.09
CA LEU A 166 -6.68 -23.53 19.74
C LEU A 166 -6.65 -25.05 19.90
N PHE A 167 -5.50 -25.69 19.68
CA PHE A 167 -5.36 -27.11 19.93
C PHE A 167 -5.68 -27.47 21.39
N GLN A 168 -5.13 -26.74 22.36
CA GLN A 168 -5.39 -27.03 23.78
C GLN A 168 -6.73 -26.50 24.32
N LEU A 169 -7.33 -25.48 23.68
CA LEU A 169 -8.57 -24.85 24.15
C LEU A 169 -9.83 -25.42 23.48
N VAL A 170 -9.75 -25.74 22.19
CA VAL A 170 -10.92 -26.00 21.34
C VAL A 170 -10.87 -27.40 20.75
N TRP A 171 -9.75 -27.77 20.13
CA TRP A 171 -9.68 -29.05 19.41
C TRP A 171 -9.44 -30.23 20.34
N HIS A 172 -8.62 -30.09 21.37
CA HIS A 172 -8.43 -31.17 22.33
C HIS A 172 -8.03 -30.66 23.71
N ARG A 173 -8.94 -30.86 24.68
CA ARG A 173 -8.71 -30.54 26.09
C ARG A 173 -8.82 -31.82 26.91
N PRO A 174 -7.70 -32.47 27.27
CA PRO A 174 -7.75 -33.69 28.06
C PRO A 174 -8.22 -33.38 29.49
N GLU A 175 -9.19 -34.14 29.99
CA GLU A 175 -9.78 -33.96 31.33
C GLU A 175 -8.73 -34.07 32.44
N ASN A 176 -7.84 -35.06 32.33
CA ASN A 176 -6.73 -35.29 33.28
C ASN A 176 -5.43 -34.57 32.89
N GLY A 177 -5.50 -33.64 31.93
CA GLY A 177 -4.32 -32.98 31.37
C GLY A 177 -3.51 -33.86 30.41
N TRP A 178 -2.55 -33.24 29.73
CA TRP A 178 -1.69 -33.93 28.78
C TRP A 178 -0.63 -34.80 29.49
N PRO A 179 -0.34 -36.01 28.98
CA PRO A 179 0.82 -36.79 29.41
C PRO A 179 2.12 -35.97 29.31
N GLY A 180 3.12 -36.29 30.15
CA GLY A 180 4.32 -35.46 30.34
C GLY A 180 5.10 -35.16 29.05
N ASP A 181 5.22 -36.16 28.16
CA ASP A 181 5.88 -36.02 26.85
C ASP A 181 5.11 -35.07 25.92
N LYS A 182 3.79 -35.24 25.80
CA LYS A 182 2.91 -34.40 24.99
C LYS A 182 2.82 -32.98 25.53
N LYS A 183 2.73 -32.83 26.86
CA LYS A 183 2.77 -31.53 27.54
C LYS A 183 4.06 -30.77 27.25
N ARG A 184 5.21 -31.44 27.34
CA ARG A 184 6.53 -30.86 27.00
C ARG A 184 6.61 -30.48 25.53
N ARG A 185 6.08 -31.31 24.62
CA ARG A 185 6.05 -31.03 23.18
C ARG A 185 5.19 -29.81 22.85
N LEU A 186 3.98 -29.73 23.42
CA LEU A 186 3.11 -28.55 23.28
C LEU A 186 3.78 -27.29 23.82
N LYS A 187 4.37 -27.35 25.02
CA LYS A 187 5.09 -26.21 25.61
C LYS A 187 6.29 -25.78 24.76
N ARG A 188 7.02 -26.73 24.15
CA ARG A 188 8.10 -26.42 23.22
C ARG A 188 7.60 -25.68 21.98
N ILE A 189 6.49 -26.13 21.38
CA ILE A 189 5.89 -25.46 20.22
C ILE A 189 5.46 -24.04 20.59
N THR A 190 4.76 -23.85 21.72
CA THR A 190 4.37 -22.52 22.21
C THR A 190 5.59 -21.63 22.46
N ASN A 191 6.64 -22.14 23.10
CA ASN A 191 7.84 -21.35 23.39
C ASN A 191 8.59 -20.98 22.10
N VAL A 192 8.68 -21.88 21.12
CA VAL A 192 9.25 -21.57 19.80
C VAL A 192 8.41 -20.50 19.09
N ALA A 193 7.08 -20.62 19.14
CA ALA A 193 6.18 -19.62 18.55
C ALA A 193 6.39 -18.23 19.16
N LEU A 194 6.49 -18.14 20.49
CA LEU A 194 6.78 -16.90 21.20
C LEU A 194 8.17 -16.36 20.90
N LEU A 195 9.18 -17.22 20.79
CA LEU A 195 10.54 -16.81 20.45
C LEU A 195 10.63 -16.25 19.03
N LEU A 196 10.04 -16.92 18.04
CA LEU A 196 10.00 -16.45 16.66
C LEU A 196 9.27 -15.10 16.55
N THR A 197 8.11 -15.00 17.21
CA THR A 197 7.32 -13.76 17.24
C THR A 197 8.08 -12.62 17.93
N GLY A 198 8.66 -12.89 19.10
CA GLY A 198 9.43 -11.89 19.86
C GLY A 198 10.69 -11.46 19.13
N ALA A 199 11.41 -12.39 18.50
CA ALA A 199 12.59 -12.07 17.69
C ALA A 199 12.23 -11.19 16.49
N ALA A 200 11.15 -11.51 15.77
CA ALA A 200 10.67 -10.69 14.66
C ALA A 200 10.31 -9.27 15.13
N ILE A 201 9.54 -9.14 16.21
CA ILE A 201 9.20 -7.84 16.80
C ILE A 201 10.47 -7.07 17.18
N ILE A 202 11.44 -7.69 17.84
CA ILE A 202 12.70 -7.01 18.22
C ILE A 202 13.48 -6.53 16.98
N ILE A 203 13.55 -7.35 15.93
CA ILE A 203 14.25 -7.03 14.67
C ILE A 203 13.52 -5.92 13.90
N GLN A 204 12.18 -5.81 14.04
CA GLN A 204 11.35 -4.87 13.30
C GLN A 204 11.80 -3.41 13.49
N LEU A 205 12.16 -2.99 14.71
CA LEU A 205 12.57 -1.61 14.98
C LEU A 205 13.84 -1.20 14.20
N PRO A 206 15.01 -1.86 14.38
CA PRO A 206 16.20 -1.51 13.62
C PRO A 206 16.03 -1.76 12.11
N LEU A 207 15.23 -2.76 11.70
CA LEU A 207 14.92 -2.96 10.28
C LEU A 207 14.15 -1.78 9.68
N GLN A 208 13.16 -1.25 10.40
CA GLN A 208 12.42 -0.07 10.00
C GLN A 208 13.30 1.17 10.00
N THR A 209 14.13 1.37 11.03
CA THR A 209 15.10 2.47 11.09
C THR A 209 16.08 2.43 9.91
N LYS A 210 16.65 1.25 9.61
CA LYS A 210 17.52 1.03 8.46
C LYS A 210 16.86 1.47 7.16
N THR A 211 15.64 1.00 6.94
CA THR A 211 14.89 1.19 5.70
C THR A 211 14.43 2.64 5.55
N ASN A 212 13.92 3.24 6.62
CA ASN A 212 13.46 4.62 6.62
C ASN A 212 14.59 5.63 6.49
N ALA A 213 15.72 5.41 7.18
CA ALA A 213 16.88 6.30 7.09
C ALA A 213 17.77 6.04 5.87
N GLY A 214 17.65 4.88 5.21
CA GLY A 214 18.51 4.49 4.09
C GLY A 214 19.94 4.18 4.49
N VAL A 215 20.13 3.64 5.70
CA VAL A 215 21.46 3.36 6.29
C VAL A 215 21.77 1.86 6.29
N SER A 216 23.00 1.51 6.67
CA SER A 216 23.37 0.11 6.91
C SER A 216 22.76 -0.42 8.20
N TRP A 217 22.82 -1.74 8.41
CA TRP A 217 22.40 -2.37 9.67
C TRP A 217 23.09 -1.78 10.90
N ILE A 218 24.39 -1.45 10.80
CA ILE A 218 25.14 -0.83 11.90
C ILE A 218 24.63 0.59 12.15
N GLY A 219 24.36 1.34 11.07
CA GLY A 219 23.79 2.69 11.17
C GLY A 219 22.41 2.71 11.83
N ALA A 220 21.61 1.65 11.64
CA ALA A 220 20.27 1.57 12.21
C ALA A 220 20.25 1.53 13.75
N PHE A 221 21.35 1.18 14.41
CA PHE A 221 21.47 1.20 15.87
C PHE A 221 21.91 2.55 16.44
N GLN A 222 22.06 3.59 15.61
CA GLN A 222 22.33 4.94 16.09
C GLN A 222 21.18 5.41 16.99
N PRO A 223 21.45 5.87 18.23
CA PRO A 223 20.40 6.25 19.18
C PRO A 223 19.46 7.35 18.66
N SER A 224 20.00 8.29 17.87
CA SER A 224 19.20 9.35 17.23
C SER A 224 18.19 8.79 16.23
N LEU A 225 18.60 7.85 15.37
CA LEU A 225 17.72 7.25 14.36
C LEU A 225 16.69 6.29 14.99
N LEU A 226 17.06 5.55 16.04
CA LEU A 226 16.12 4.73 16.80
C LEU A 226 15.07 5.60 17.49
N LYS A 227 15.49 6.72 18.11
CA LYS A 227 14.57 7.70 18.72
C LYS A 227 13.65 8.32 17.68
N GLU A 228 14.18 8.69 16.52
CA GLU A 228 13.42 9.22 15.38
C GLU A 228 12.33 8.22 14.94
N THR A 229 12.70 6.95 14.83
CA THR A 229 11.75 5.88 14.49
C THR A 229 10.67 5.74 15.56
N LEU A 230 11.04 5.67 16.84
CA LEU A 230 10.10 5.45 17.94
C LEU A 230 9.09 6.59 18.11
N LEU A 231 9.54 7.84 17.96
CA LEU A 231 8.74 9.01 18.33
C LEU A 231 8.03 9.66 17.14
N ASN A 232 8.63 9.59 15.94
CA ASN A 232 8.14 10.34 14.76
C ASN A 232 7.58 9.42 13.67
N THR A 233 7.47 8.12 13.91
CA THR A 233 6.83 7.18 12.98
C THR A 233 5.71 6.38 13.64
N THR A 234 4.67 6.08 12.85
CA THR A 234 3.56 5.21 13.26
C THR A 234 4.07 3.82 13.62
N GLY A 235 5.01 3.29 12.84
CA GLY A 235 5.59 1.96 13.07
C GLY A 235 6.32 1.84 14.40
N GLY A 236 7.05 2.87 14.81
CA GLY A 236 7.71 2.92 16.12
C GLY A 236 6.72 2.90 17.29
N THR A 237 5.59 3.61 17.16
CA THR A 237 4.52 3.58 18.17
C THR A 237 3.87 2.20 18.25
N LEU A 238 3.54 1.59 17.11
CA LEU A 238 2.97 0.24 17.06
C LEU A 238 3.95 -0.81 17.60
N TRP A 239 5.26 -0.61 17.42
CA TRP A 239 6.30 -1.47 17.98
C TRP A 239 6.29 -1.49 19.51
N LEU A 240 6.13 -0.33 20.18
CA LEU A 240 6.02 -0.26 21.64
C LEU A 240 4.82 -1.04 22.16
N ILE A 241 3.68 -0.93 21.46
CA ILE A 241 2.46 -1.69 21.78
C ILE A 241 2.73 -3.20 21.63
N ASN A 242 3.37 -3.62 20.53
CA ASN A 242 3.72 -5.02 20.28
C ASN A 242 4.65 -5.57 21.36
N ILE A 243 5.65 -4.80 21.82
CA ILE A 243 6.56 -5.18 22.92
C ILE A 243 5.78 -5.40 24.22
N ALA A 244 4.85 -4.50 24.56
CA ALA A 244 4.03 -4.67 25.76
C ALA A 244 3.14 -5.92 25.66
N ILE A 245 2.48 -6.12 24.51
CA ILE A 245 1.60 -7.28 24.30
C ILE A 245 2.39 -8.59 24.33
N ILE A 246 3.55 -8.69 23.65
CA ILE A 246 4.34 -9.93 23.64
C ILE A 246 4.90 -10.26 25.03
N ALA A 247 5.28 -9.26 25.83
CA ALA A 247 5.71 -9.47 27.21
C ALA A 247 4.58 -10.05 28.08
N LEU A 248 3.37 -9.47 27.99
CA LEU A 248 2.18 -9.98 28.67
C LEU A 248 1.76 -11.37 28.15
N LEU A 249 1.96 -11.62 26.85
CA LEU A 249 1.65 -12.91 26.22
C LEU A 249 2.59 -14.01 26.73
N VAL A 250 3.89 -13.72 26.85
CA VAL A 250 4.88 -14.63 27.44
C VAL A 250 4.53 -14.91 28.91
N PHE A 251 4.21 -13.87 29.69
CA PHE A 251 3.81 -14.01 31.09
C PHE A 251 2.56 -14.89 31.24
N SER A 252 1.49 -14.59 30.50
CA SER A 252 0.23 -15.35 30.55
C SER A 252 0.38 -16.79 30.04
N SER A 253 1.20 -17.04 29.03
CA SER A 253 1.50 -18.37 28.47
C SER A 253 2.32 -19.27 29.40
N ASN A 254 2.93 -18.71 30.45
CA ASN A 254 3.61 -19.45 31.51
C ASN A 254 2.70 -19.79 32.70
N ARG A 255 1.52 -19.17 32.79
CA ARG A 255 0.53 -19.44 33.83
C ARG A 255 -0.36 -20.63 33.46
N LYS A 256 -0.72 -21.44 34.46
CA LYS A 256 -1.65 -22.57 34.30
C LYS A 256 -3.10 -22.10 34.45
N GLY A 257 -4.00 -22.75 33.72
CA GLY A 257 -5.46 -22.59 33.88
C GLY A 257 -6.16 -22.03 32.65
N LEU A 258 -7.49 -22.14 32.65
CA LEU A 258 -8.32 -21.69 31.53
C LEU A 258 -8.27 -20.16 31.35
N LYS A 259 -8.30 -19.41 32.46
CA LYS A 259 -8.25 -17.94 32.44
C LYS A 259 -6.98 -17.41 31.78
N SER A 260 -5.81 -17.99 32.09
CA SER A 260 -4.53 -17.58 31.48
C SER A 260 -4.45 -17.96 30.00
N ALA A 261 -4.99 -19.11 29.61
CA ALA A 261 -5.05 -19.52 28.21
C ALA A 261 -5.98 -18.61 27.37
N ILE A 262 -7.14 -18.20 27.92
CA ILE A 262 -8.04 -17.23 27.27
C ILE A 262 -7.37 -15.87 27.16
N LEU A 263 -6.72 -15.39 28.23
CA LEU A 263 -5.96 -14.14 28.19
C LEU A 263 -4.84 -14.17 27.14
N SER A 264 -4.14 -15.31 27.03
CA SER A 264 -3.09 -15.48 26.01
C SER A 264 -3.66 -15.40 24.60
N LEU A 265 -4.83 -16.00 24.36
CA LEU A 265 -5.49 -15.92 23.05
C LEU A 265 -5.96 -14.49 22.74
N PHE A 266 -6.47 -13.76 23.73
CA PHE A 266 -6.87 -12.36 23.58
C PHE A 266 -5.69 -11.44 23.28
N LEU A 267 -4.59 -11.57 24.04
CA LEU A 267 -3.35 -10.82 23.80
C LEU A 267 -2.77 -11.14 22.42
N PHE A 268 -2.80 -12.40 22.00
CA PHE A 268 -2.36 -12.79 20.67
C PHE A 268 -3.24 -12.20 19.55
N ALA A 269 -4.56 -12.17 19.74
CA ALA A 269 -5.45 -11.44 18.84
C ALA A 269 -5.11 -9.94 18.80
N GLY A 270 -4.68 -9.35 19.93
CA GLY A 270 -4.11 -8.01 19.98
C GLY A 270 -2.90 -7.81 19.06
N LEU A 271 -1.94 -8.76 19.02
CA LEU A 271 -0.80 -8.70 18.09
C LEU A 271 -1.25 -8.72 16.62
N LEU A 272 -2.21 -9.58 16.28
CA LEU A 272 -2.76 -9.63 14.92
C LEU A 272 -3.50 -8.34 14.55
N PHE A 273 -4.19 -7.73 15.51
CA PHE A 273 -4.88 -6.46 15.32
C PHE A 273 -3.88 -5.33 15.11
N VAL A 274 -2.86 -5.20 15.95
CA VAL A 274 -1.79 -4.20 15.76
C VAL A 274 -1.12 -4.39 14.40
N LYS A 275 -0.87 -5.64 13.98
CA LYS A 275 -0.32 -5.91 12.64
C LYS A 275 -1.29 -5.52 11.51
N SER A 276 -2.60 -5.53 11.74
CA SER A 276 -3.58 -5.09 10.74
C SER A 276 -3.65 -3.57 10.57
N LEU A 277 -3.16 -2.81 11.57
CA LEU A 277 -2.99 -1.35 11.52
C LEU A 277 -1.75 -0.91 10.75
N ASP A 278 -0.91 -1.86 10.32
CA ASP A 278 0.37 -1.62 9.65
C ASP A 278 0.28 -1.99 8.15
N GLY A 279 0.88 -1.16 7.29
CA GLY A 279 0.91 -1.35 5.83
C GLY A 279 -0.37 -0.96 5.08
N HIS A 280 -0.44 -1.35 3.79
CA HIS A 280 -1.43 -0.90 2.81
C HIS A 280 -2.90 -1.01 3.23
N ALA A 281 -3.24 -1.94 4.12
CA ALA A 281 -4.61 -2.10 4.60
C ALA A 281 -5.09 -0.92 5.47
N ALA A 282 -4.18 -0.27 6.20
CA ALA A 282 -4.50 0.90 7.03
C ALA A 282 -4.57 2.20 6.23
N SER A 283 -4.04 2.16 5.01
CA SER A 283 -3.85 3.33 4.17
C SER A 283 -4.69 3.26 2.91
N THR A 284 -5.86 2.60 2.92
CA THR A 284 -6.82 2.65 1.80
C THR A 284 -7.98 3.60 2.09
N SER A 285 -8.76 3.95 1.06
CA SER A 285 -10.00 4.73 1.19
C SER A 285 -10.98 4.14 2.20
N ALA A 286 -11.10 2.82 2.23
CA ALA A 286 -11.94 2.07 3.15
C ALA A 286 -11.29 1.75 4.49
N GLY A 287 -10.18 2.40 4.84
CA GLY A 287 -9.34 2.25 6.04
C GLY A 287 -9.81 1.23 7.08
N TYR A 288 -10.88 1.53 7.83
CA TYR A 288 -11.39 0.65 8.89
C TYR A 288 -11.85 -0.73 8.39
N MET A 289 -12.51 -0.80 7.23
CA MET A 289 -12.99 -2.06 6.64
C MET A 289 -11.82 -2.89 6.10
N THR A 290 -10.82 -2.27 5.46
CA THR A 290 -9.63 -3.00 5.00
C THR A 290 -8.76 -3.48 6.16
N ILE A 291 -8.66 -2.70 7.24
CA ILE A 291 -8.05 -3.14 8.51
C ILE A 291 -8.80 -4.36 9.06
N ALA A 292 -10.13 -4.30 9.15
CA ALA A 292 -10.94 -5.41 9.64
C ALA A 292 -10.79 -6.66 8.77
N MET A 293 -10.80 -6.52 7.45
CA MET A 293 -10.59 -7.64 6.52
C MET A 293 -9.17 -8.20 6.63
N ASN A 294 -8.15 -7.37 6.81
CA ASN A 294 -6.79 -7.83 7.05
C ASN A 294 -6.67 -8.57 8.40
N PHE A 295 -7.31 -8.08 9.46
CA PHE A 295 -7.38 -8.77 10.74
C PHE A 295 -8.06 -10.14 10.62
N ILE A 296 -9.19 -10.22 9.91
CA ILE A 296 -9.89 -11.48 9.61
C ILE A 296 -8.98 -12.41 8.80
N HIS A 297 -8.30 -11.88 7.78
CA HIS A 297 -7.37 -12.63 6.92
C HIS A 297 -6.24 -13.25 7.74
N LEU A 298 -5.57 -12.45 8.60
CA LEU A 298 -4.47 -12.89 9.45
C LEU A 298 -4.92 -13.96 10.46
N ASN A 299 -6.10 -13.80 11.07
CA ASN A 299 -6.67 -14.81 11.95
C ASN A 299 -6.97 -16.11 11.19
N ALA A 300 -7.67 -16.03 10.06
CA ALA A 300 -8.03 -17.18 9.25
C ALA A 300 -6.80 -17.96 8.77
N ALA A 301 -5.76 -17.25 8.30
CA ALA A 301 -4.48 -17.82 7.94
C ALA A 301 -3.83 -18.54 9.13
N SER A 302 -3.69 -17.85 10.26
CA SER A 302 -3.03 -18.38 11.46
C SER A 302 -3.73 -19.62 12.01
N ILE A 303 -5.07 -19.65 12.00
CA ILE A 303 -5.87 -20.81 12.43
C ILE A 303 -5.63 -22.00 11.50
N TRP A 304 -5.66 -21.79 10.18
CA TRP A 304 -5.55 -22.88 9.21
C TRP A 304 -4.14 -23.46 9.18
N THR A 305 -3.12 -22.63 8.93
CA THR A 305 -1.73 -23.09 8.87
C THR A 305 -1.24 -23.57 10.23
N GLY A 306 -1.72 -22.95 11.33
CA GLY A 306 -1.41 -23.35 12.69
C GLY A 306 -1.97 -24.71 13.08
N GLY A 307 -3.20 -25.01 12.65
CA GLY A 307 -3.79 -26.33 12.84
C GLY A 307 -3.02 -27.43 12.10
N LEU A 308 -2.65 -27.17 10.83
CA LEU A 308 -1.78 -28.07 10.06
C LEU A 308 -0.42 -28.29 10.73
N ALA A 309 0.17 -27.22 11.28
CA ALA A 309 1.42 -27.30 12.02
C ALA A 309 1.31 -28.25 13.23
N MET A 310 0.19 -28.30 13.94
CA MET A 310 0.00 -29.25 15.04
C MET A 310 -0.02 -30.70 14.56
N PHE A 311 -0.59 -31.00 13.39
CA PHE A 311 -0.54 -32.34 12.82
C PHE A 311 0.88 -32.80 12.45
N VAL A 312 1.75 -31.88 12.05
CA VAL A 312 3.14 -32.19 11.75
C VAL A 312 4.01 -32.19 13.01
N LEU A 313 3.97 -31.12 13.78
CA LEU A 313 4.89 -30.81 14.87
C LEU A 313 4.48 -31.38 16.21
N PHE A 314 3.17 -31.55 16.50
CA PHE A 314 2.70 -32.15 17.75
C PHE A 314 2.41 -33.65 17.61
N PHE A 315 1.78 -34.09 16.53
CA PHE A 315 1.58 -35.53 16.31
C PHE A 315 2.86 -36.19 15.77
N GLY A 316 3.39 -35.75 14.63
CA GLY A 316 4.69 -36.22 14.09
C GLY A 316 4.88 -37.74 14.12
N LYS A 317 5.66 -38.27 15.07
CA LYS A 317 5.85 -39.72 15.26
C LYS A 317 4.56 -40.48 15.62
N ASP A 318 3.55 -39.82 16.17
CA ASP A 318 2.26 -40.44 16.50
C ASP A 318 1.53 -40.96 15.26
N TRP A 319 1.84 -40.44 14.05
CA TRP A 319 1.32 -40.99 12.79
C TRP A 319 1.76 -42.44 12.50
N LEU A 320 2.86 -42.88 13.12
CA LEU A 320 3.41 -44.23 12.99
C LEU A 320 2.75 -45.23 13.96
N LYS A 321 2.04 -44.74 14.98
CA LYS A 321 1.39 -45.61 15.97
C LYS A 321 0.14 -46.26 15.36
N PRO A 322 -0.20 -47.50 15.78
CA PRO A 322 -1.44 -48.17 15.36
C PRO A 322 -2.69 -47.40 15.79
N ASP A 323 -2.70 -46.91 17.03
CA ASP A 323 -3.77 -46.06 17.54
C ASP A 323 -3.63 -44.62 17.03
N LYS A 324 -4.63 -44.20 16.28
CA LYS A 324 -4.75 -42.85 15.69
C LYS A 324 -6.01 -42.14 16.16
N SER A 325 -6.72 -42.66 17.15
CA SER A 325 -7.99 -42.14 17.67
C SER A 325 -7.94 -40.63 17.94
N LEU A 326 -6.93 -40.20 18.69
CA LEU A 326 -6.70 -38.78 19.02
C LEU A 326 -6.46 -37.91 17.78
N ILE A 327 -5.71 -38.42 16.79
CA ILE A 327 -5.45 -37.70 15.53
C ILE A 327 -6.77 -37.48 14.79
N TRP A 328 -7.59 -38.53 14.68
CA TRP A 328 -8.88 -38.46 14.00
C TRP A 328 -9.89 -37.55 14.69
N GLU A 329 -9.96 -37.62 16.01
CA GLU A 329 -10.80 -36.71 16.78
C GLU A 329 -10.39 -35.26 16.55
N THR A 330 -9.07 -34.99 16.56
CA THR A 330 -8.53 -33.66 16.28
C THR A 330 -8.87 -33.21 14.86
N ILE A 331 -8.70 -34.08 13.85
CA ILE A 331 -9.06 -33.79 12.45
C ILE A 331 -10.55 -33.42 12.35
N ARG A 332 -11.44 -34.19 12.98
CA ARG A 332 -12.89 -33.93 12.96
C ARG A 332 -13.24 -32.57 13.57
N ARG A 333 -12.57 -32.18 14.65
CA ARG A 333 -12.80 -30.90 15.32
C ARG A 333 -12.14 -29.73 14.59
N PHE A 334 -11.01 -29.96 13.92
CA PHE A 334 -10.29 -28.95 13.13
C PHE A 334 -10.93 -28.67 11.77
N SER A 335 -11.48 -29.70 11.10
CA SER A 335 -11.98 -29.59 9.72
C SER A 335 -12.97 -28.43 9.48
N PRO A 336 -13.96 -28.17 10.35
CA PRO A 336 -14.84 -27.01 10.20
C PRO A 336 -14.11 -25.66 10.29
N TRP A 337 -13.08 -25.56 11.14
CA TRP A 337 -12.26 -24.36 11.27
C TRP A 337 -11.40 -24.14 10.03
N ALA A 338 -10.80 -25.20 9.49
CA ALA A 338 -10.03 -25.13 8.25
C ALA A 338 -10.93 -24.66 7.08
N LEU A 339 -12.14 -25.20 6.96
CA LEU A 339 -13.09 -24.81 5.92
C LEU A 339 -13.56 -23.35 6.08
N ALA A 340 -13.90 -22.93 7.31
CA ALA A 340 -14.29 -21.55 7.60
C ALA A 340 -13.13 -20.58 7.32
N SER A 341 -11.91 -20.92 7.76
CA SER A 341 -10.71 -20.14 7.45
C SER A 341 -10.47 -20.00 5.96
N ALA A 342 -10.59 -21.08 5.18
CA ALA A 342 -10.44 -21.03 3.73
C ALA A 342 -11.46 -20.07 3.09
N GLY A 343 -12.73 -20.15 3.49
CA GLY A 343 -13.77 -19.22 3.03
C GLY A 343 -13.48 -17.76 3.39
N LEU A 344 -13.06 -17.50 4.64
CA LEU A 344 -12.70 -16.16 5.10
C LEU A 344 -11.47 -15.61 4.37
N LEU A 345 -10.48 -16.45 4.04
CA LEU A 345 -9.30 -16.05 3.28
C LEU A 345 -9.64 -15.67 1.84
N ILE A 346 -10.51 -16.44 1.18
CA ILE A 346 -11.01 -16.09 -0.16
C ILE A 346 -11.75 -14.76 -0.10
N PHE A 347 -12.70 -14.63 0.82
CA PHE A 347 -13.52 -13.42 0.93
C PHE A 347 -12.69 -12.18 1.22
N SER A 348 -11.87 -12.21 2.29
CA SER A 348 -11.00 -11.08 2.65
C SER A 348 -9.94 -10.79 1.59
N GLY A 349 -9.41 -11.82 0.91
CA GLY A 349 -8.45 -11.68 -0.16
C GLY A 349 -9.04 -10.99 -1.40
N LEU A 350 -10.23 -11.42 -1.83
CA LEU A 350 -10.97 -10.79 -2.94
C LEU A 350 -11.36 -9.36 -2.60
N PHE A 351 -11.86 -9.13 -1.38
CA PHE A 351 -12.20 -7.80 -0.89
C PHE A 351 -11.00 -6.85 -0.99
N ASN A 352 -9.86 -7.22 -0.40
CA ASN A 352 -8.66 -6.37 -0.42
C ASN A 352 -8.12 -6.18 -1.85
N SER A 353 -8.18 -7.21 -2.71
CA SER A 353 -7.69 -7.12 -4.10
C SER A 353 -8.49 -6.12 -4.93
N PHE A 354 -9.80 -6.03 -4.70
CA PHE A 354 -10.68 -5.08 -5.38
C PHE A 354 -10.25 -3.62 -5.15
N PHE A 355 -9.90 -3.26 -3.91
CA PHE A 355 -9.47 -1.92 -3.54
C PHE A 355 -8.02 -1.58 -3.89
N ILE A 356 -7.20 -2.56 -4.30
CA ILE A 356 -5.77 -2.32 -4.57
C ILE A 356 -5.47 -2.38 -6.08
N VAL A 357 -6.01 -3.37 -6.80
CA VAL A 357 -5.62 -3.62 -8.19
C VAL A 357 -6.38 -2.73 -9.18
N HIS A 358 -7.63 -2.38 -8.91
CA HIS A 358 -8.52 -1.51 -9.70
C HIS A 358 -8.84 -1.95 -11.15
N THR A 359 -7.89 -2.51 -11.91
CA THR A 359 -8.03 -2.86 -13.34
C THR A 359 -7.37 -4.21 -13.69
N LEU A 360 -7.80 -4.83 -14.80
CA LEU A 360 -7.17 -6.07 -15.30
C LEU A 360 -5.73 -5.83 -15.79
N ASP A 361 -5.44 -4.66 -16.36
CA ASP A 361 -4.09 -4.29 -16.78
C ASP A 361 -3.13 -4.26 -15.60
N ASN A 362 -3.57 -3.75 -14.45
CA ASN A 362 -2.77 -3.79 -13.23
C ASN A 362 -2.54 -5.22 -12.72
N LEU A 363 -3.50 -6.13 -12.93
CA LEU A 363 -3.37 -7.52 -12.50
C LEU A 363 -2.32 -8.30 -13.32
N PHE A 364 -2.27 -8.11 -14.64
CA PHE A 364 -1.36 -8.87 -15.51
C PHE A 364 -0.08 -8.11 -15.86
N GLY A 365 -0.11 -6.78 -15.87
CA GLY A 365 0.99 -5.91 -16.28
C GLY A 365 1.99 -5.60 -15.16
N THR A 366 1.56 -5.61 -13.89
CA THR A 366 2.42 -5.18 -12.76
C THR A 366 3.07 -6.36 -12.02
N ALA A 367 4.21 -6.09 -11.36
CA ALA A 367 4.84 -7.06 -10.46
C ALA A 367 3.93 -7.45 -9.30
N TYR A 368 3.17 -6.49 -8.76
CA TYR A 368 2.18 -6.71 -7.71
C TYR A 368 1.11 -7.71 -8.15
N GLY A 369 0.50 -7.48 -9.32
CA GLY A 369 -0.53 -8.34 -9.88
C GLY A 369 -0.04 -9.77 -10.15
N LYS A 370 1.17 -9.91 -10.73
CA LYS A 370 1.81 -11.23 -10.95
C LYS A 370 2.06 -11.98 -9.64
N ALA A 371 2.56 -11.30 -8.60
CA ALA A 371 2.77 -11.91 -7.29
C ALA A 371 1.45 -12.32 -6.62
N LEU A 372 0.38 -11.52 -6.78
CA LEU A 372 -0.96 -11.87 -6.33
C LEU A 372 -1.51 -13.12 -7.05
N LEU A 373 -1.28 -13.25 -8.35
CA LEU A 373 -1.67 -14.44 -9.13
C LEU A 373 -0.95 -15.71 -8.64
N VAL A 374 0.36 -15.64 -8.40
CA VAL A 374 1.14 -16.76 -7.84
C VAL A 374 0.60 -17.16 -6.46
N LYS A 375 0.37 -16.19 -5.57
CA LYS A 375 -0.22 -16.44 -4.24
C LYS A 375 -1.60 -17.08 -4.36
N SER A 376 -2.43 -16.59 -5.28
CA SER A 376 -3.78 -17.11 -5.51
C SER A 376 -3.76 -18.56 -6.02
N ALA A 377 -2.85 -18.87 -6.95
CA ALA A 377 -2.65 -20.24 -7.44
C ALA A 377 -2.20 -21.20 -6.32
N LEU A 378 -1.28 -20.77 -5.45
CA LEU A 378 -0.85 -21.56 -4.29
C LEU A 378 -1.98 -21.79 -3.29
N VAL A 379 -2.82 -20.78 -3.04
CA VAL A 379 -4.00 -20.92 -2.17
C VAL A 379 -5.00 -21.89 -2.77
N LEU A 380 -5.29 -21.81 -4.07
CA LEU A 380 -6.17 -22.75 -4.77
C LEU A 380 -5.62 -24.18 -4.71
N LEU A 381 -4.31 -24.37 -4.88
CA LEU A 381 -3.65 -25.65 -4.70
C LEU A 381 -3.85 -26.19 -3.28
N MET A 382 -3.66 -25.34 -2.26
CA MET A 382 -3.84 -25.71 -0.86
C MET A 382 -5.29 -26.10 -0.54
N ILE A 383 -6.28 -25.37 -1.09
CA ILE A 383 -7.69 -25.72 -0.99
C ILE A 383 -7.97 -27.06 -1.67
N GLY A 384 -7.42 -27.28 -2.87
CA GLY A 384 -7.55 -28.53 -3.62
C GLY A 384 -7.01 -29.74 -2.84
N LEU A 385 -5.84 -29.61 -2.22
CA LEU A 385 -5.26 -30.64 -1.35
C LEU A 385 -6.16 -30.88 -0.12
N GLY A 386 -6.62 -29.82 0.54
CA GLY A 386 -7.50 -29.92 1.70
C GLY A 386 -8.83 -30.59 1.37
N ALA A 387 -9.43 -30.27 0.22
CA ALA A 387 -10.65 -30.90 -0.28
C ALA A 387 -10.41 -32.38 -0.61
N PHE A 388 -9.33 -32.70 -1.33
CA PHE A 388 -8.93 -34.06 -1.64
C PHE A 388 -8.79 -34.91 -0.36
N HIS A 389 -8.13 -34.38 0.66
CA HIS A 389 -8.02 -35.04 1.95
C HIS A 389 -9.35 -35.15 2.68
N TYR A 390 -10.17 -34.10 2.70
CA TYR A 390 -11.49 -34.16 3.32
C TYR A 390 -12.34 -35.30 2.73
N PHE A 391 -12.40 -35.42 1.41
CA PHE A 391 -13.14 -36.48 0.74
C PHE A 391 -12.51 -37.86 0.92
N ARG A 392 -11.18 -37.97 0.88
CA ARG A 392 -10.48 -39.24 1.08
C ARG A 392 -10.56 -39.74 2.53
N PHE A 393 -10.45 -38.84 3.51
CA PHE A 393 -10.61 -39.19 4.93
C PHE A 393 -12.02 -39.63 5.27
N ARG A 394 -13.04 -39.11 4.58
CA ARG A 394 -14.42 -39.59 4.71
C ARG A 394 -14.59 -41.03 4.20
N LYS A 395 -13.80 -41.45 3.19
CA LYS A 395 -13.90 -42.78 2.57
C LYS A 395 -12.94 -43.84 3.16
N ALA A 396 -11.77 -43.46 3.67
CA ALA A 396 -10.76 -44.41 4.16
C ALA A 396 -9.96 -43.90 5.39
N PRO A 397 -10.58 -43.81 6.57
CA PRO A 397 -10.01 -43.19 7.78
C PRO A 397 -8.92 -44.01 8.50
N LYS A 398 -8.32 -45.05 7.91
CA LYS A 398 -7.33 -45.89 8.63
C LYS A 398 -5.94 -45.97 8.00
N GLN A 399 -5.75 -45.49 6.78
CA GLN A 399 -4.47 -45.64 6.07
C GLN A 399 -3.81 -44.27 5.72
N GLN A 400 -2.62 -44.08 6.29
CA GLN A 400 -1.57 -43.08 5.96
C GLN A 400 -2.01 -41.63 5.68
N GLY A 401 -1.89 -40.73 6.67
CA GLY A 401 -2.09 -39.27 6.51
C GLY A 401 -0.85 -38.39 6.79
N GLY A 402 0.21 -38.94 7.39
CA GLY A 402 1.33 -38.12 7.87
C GLY A 402 2.18 -37.48 6.75
N ARG A 403 2.39 -38.16 5.61
CA ARG A 403 3.15 -37.61 4.47
C ARG A 403 2.38 -36.52 3.75
N SER A 404 1.09 -36.71 3.58
CA SER A 404 0.26 -35.75 2.85
C SER A 404 -0.01 -34.49 3.68
N MET A 405 -0.16 -34.61 5.00
CA MET A 405 -0.24 -33.47 5.91
C MET A 405 1.05 -32.64 5.94
N LYS A 406 2.22 -33.28 5.79
CA LYS A 406 3.50 -32.56 5.62
C LYS A 406 3.55 -31.79 4.31
N ALA A 407 3.03 -32.36 3.22
CA ALA A 407 2.97 -31.67 1.93
C ALA A 407 2.06 -30.43 1.99
N GLU A 408 0.87 -30.55 2.59
CA GLU A 408 -0.01 -29.40 2.80
C GLU A 408 0.63 -28.32 3.66
N TRP A 409 1.29 -28.71 4.75
CA TRP A 409 1.98 -27.76 5.60
C TRP A 409 3.15 -27.07 4.87
N ALA A 410 3.89 -27.80 4.02
CA ALA A 410 4.93 -27.22 3.19
C ALA A 410 4.37 -26.20 2.17
N VAL A 411 3.22 -26.48 1.55
CA VAL A 411 2.52 -25.50 0.71
C VAL A 411 2.08 -24.29 1.54
N GLY A 412 1.57 -24.50 2.75
CA GLY A 412 1.25 -23.41 3.68
C GLY A 412 2.47 -22.53 4.00
N LEU A 413 3.63 -23.12 4.28
CA LEU A 413 4.88 -22.39 4.49
C LEU A 413 5.33 -21.62 3.24
N LEU A 414 5.16 -22.22 2.06
CA LEU A 414 5.46 -21.57 0.79
C LEU A 414 4.54 -20.36 0.53
N ILE A 415 3.26 -20.45 0.92
CA ILE A 415 2.31 -19.32 0.87
C ILE A 415 2.74 -18.20 1.83
N LEU A 416 3.19 -18.54 3.05
CA LEU A 416 3.71 -17.55 4.00
C LEU A 416 4.98 -16.87 3.46
N LEU A 417 5.90 -17.63 2.88
CA LEU A 417 7.10 -17.09 2.22
C LEU A 417 6.74 -16.16 1.05
N THR A 418 5.83 -16.60 0.18
CA THR A 418 5.34 -15.79 -0.94
C THR A 418 4.64 -14.52 -0.43
N THR A 419 3.89 -14.62 0.66
CA THR A 419 3.25 -13.46 1.31
C THR A 419 4.28 -12.49 1.86
N ALA A 420 5.36 -12.97 2.47
CA ALA A 420 6.45 -12.13 2.97
C ALA A 420 7.11 -11.31 1.86
N VAL A 421 7.32 -11.92 0.69
CA VAL A 421 7.82 -11.24 -0.52
C VAL A 421 6.78 -10.26 -1.08
N PHE A 422 5.54 -10.72 -1.26
CA PHE A 422 4.45 -9.94 -1.86
C PHE A 422 4.17 -8.63 -1.13
N THR A 423 4.23 -8.64 0.20
CA THR A 423 3.84 -7.50 1.05
C THR A 423 4.82 -6.32 1.02
N ASN A 424 5.90 -6.39 0.22
CA ASN A 424 6.86 -5.30 0.01
C ASN A 424 6.92 -4.83 -1.45
N ILE A 425 6.11 -5.43 -2.33
CA ILE A 425 6.02 -4.96 -3.71
C ILE A 425 5.10 -3.75 -3.70
N PRO A 426 5.52 -2.60 -4.26
CA PRO A 426 4.67 -1.42 -4.31
C PRO A 426 3.30 -1.73 -4.92
N SER A 427 2.24 -1.21 -4.31
CA SER A 427 0.90 -1.27 -4.91
C SER A 427 0.92 -0.55 -6.26
N PRO A 428 0.16 -1.03 -7.26
CA PRO A 428 0.04 -0.34 -8.54
C PRO A 428 -0.33 1.15 -8.35
N PRO A 429 0.25 2.08 -9.12
CA PRO A 429 -0.21 3.46 -9.09
C PRO A 429 -1.67 3.48 -9.54
N ALA A 430 -2.49 4.26 -8.83
CA ALA A 430 -3.89 4.39 -9.21
C ALA A 430 -4.00 5.12 -10.57
N PRO A 431 -4.99 4.75 -11.40
CA PRO A 431 -5.09 5.24 -12.77
C PRO A 431 -5.14 6.78 -12.81
N LEU A 432 -4.56 7.36 -13.86
CA LEU A 432 -4.74 8.79 -14.13
C LEU A 432 -6.23 9.06 -14.40
N PRO A 433 -6.75 10.22 -13.99
CA PRO A 433 -8.10 10.62 -14.37
C PRO A 433 -8.20 10.65 -15.90
N GLN A 434 -9.39 10.33 -16.42
CA GLN A 434 -9.60 10.41 -17.85
C GLN A 434 -9.43 11.87 -18.32
N PRO A 435 -8.73 12.09 -19.45
CA PRO A 435 -8.63 13.41 -20.03
C PRO A 435 -10.02 14.01 -20.25
N PHE A 436 -10.20 15.27 -19.90
CA PHE A 436 -11.37 16.02 -20.33
C PHE A 436 -11.27 16.20 -21.84
N SER A 437 -12.36 15.94 -22.56
CA SER A 437 -12.42 16.13 -24.00
C SER A 437 -13.84 16.52 -24.40
N GLU A 438 -14.02 17.76 -24.84
CA GLU A 438 -15.31 18.28 -25.31
C GLU A 438 -15.13 18.95 -26.66
N THR A 439 -16.09 18.76 -27.57
CA THR A 439 -16.11 19.43 -28.87
C THR A 439 -17.37 20.26 -29.00
N LYS A 440 -17.21 21.53 -29.35
CA LYS A 440 -18.32 22.47 -29.59
C LYS A 440 -18.37 22.90 -31.04
N GLN A 441 -19.58 23.10 -31.56
CA GLN A 441 -19.76 23.75 -32.86
C GLN A 441 -19.52 25.25 -32.72
N LEU A 442 -18.82 25.81 -33.70
CA LEU A 442 -18.61 27.24 -33.88
C LEU A 442 -19.62 27.78 -34.90
N THR A 443 -19.69 29.10 -34.98
CA THR A 443 -20.29 29.80 -36.12
C THR A 443 -19.71 29.27 -37.44
N GLU A 444 -20.54 29.25 -38.48
CA GLU A 444 -20.20 28.70 -39.81
C GLU A 444 -20.03 27.17 -39.90
N GLY A 445 -20.32 26.41 -38.84
CA GLY A 445 -20.32 24.93 -38.87
C GLY A 445 -18.95 24.29 -38.70
N ASN A 446 -17.93 25.08 -38.33
CA ASN A 446 -16.66 24.56 -37.85
C ASN A 446 -16.83 23.96 -36.44
N THR A 447 -15.86 23.17 -35.99
CA THR A 447 -15.85 22.58 -34.65
C THR A 447 -14.56 22.92 -33.92
N LEU A 448 -14.64 23.15 -32.61
CA LEU A 448 -13.50 23.36 -31.75
C LEU A 448 -13.51 22.31 -30.64
N SER A 449 -12.45 21.51 -30.62
CA SER A 449 -12.21 20.48 -29.60
C SER A 449 -11.21 20.99 -28.58
N LEU A 450 -11.56 20.90 -27.31
CA LEU A 450 -10.66 21.14 -26.18
C LEU A 450 -10.41 19.81 -25.47
N ARG A 451 -9.13 19.46 -25.30
CA ARG A 451 -8.68 18.32 -24.51
C ARG A 451 -7.73 18.76 -23.41
N ILE A 452 -7.95 18.27 -22.20
CA ILE A 452 -7.12 18.55 -21.02
C ILE A 452 -6.66 17.21 -20.45
N SER A 453 -5.35 17.02 -20.31
CA SER A 453 -4.76 15.77 -19.80
C SER A 453 -3.69 16.08 -18.76
N PRO A 454 -3.68 15.43 -17.58
CA PRO A 454 -4.54 14.33 -17.17
C PRO A 454 -5.90 14.72 -16.56
N ASN A 455 -6.31 16.00 -16.63
CA ASN A 455 -7.59 16.49 -16.07
C ASN A 455 -7.69 16.33 -14.54
N MET A 456 -6.66 16.81 -13.84
CA MET A 456 -6.56 16.82 -12.38
C MET A 456 -5.96 18.13 -11.88
N PRO A 457 -6.06 18.46 -10.59
CA PRO A 457 -5.29 19.55 -10.00
C PRO A 457 -3.78 19.36 -10.26
N GLY A 458 -3.07 20.45 -10.49
CA GLY A 458 -1.66 20.45 -10.87
C GLY A 458 -1.45 20.67 -12.37
N SER A 459 -0.32 20.16 -12.85
CA SER A 459 0.17 20.34 -14.22
C SER A 459 -0.69 19.60 -15.25
N ASN A 460 -1.28 20.34 -16.20
CA ASN A 460 -2.05 19.79 -17.31
C ASN A 460 -1.53 20.25 -18.67
N THR A 461 -1.72 19.40 -19.67
CA THR A 461 -1.57 19.77 -21.08
C THR A 461 -2.94 20.11 -21.64
N PHE A 462 -3.05 21.28 -22.27
CA PHE A 462 -4.24 21.73 -22.98
C PHE A 462 -3.98 21.63 -24.47
N GLU A 463 -4.84 20.92 -25.18
CA GLU A 463 -4.82 20.78 -26.63
C GLU A 463 -6.11 21.36 -27.20
N VAL A 464 -5.97 22.29 -28.14
CA VAL A 464 -7.08 22.89 -28.88
C VAL A 464 -6.92 22.57 -30.36
N THR A 465 -7.95 21.97 -30.94
CA THR A 465 -8.01 21.69 -32.37
C THR A 465 -9.27 22.30 -32.95
N VAL A 466 -9.12 23.04 -34.06
CA VAL A 466 -10.26 23.55 -34.82
C VAL A 466 -10.34 22.77 -36.12
N ARG A 467 -11.54 22.26 -36.44
CA ARG A 467 -11.81 21.50 -37.67
C ARG A 467 -12.92 22.16 -38.48
N ASN A 468 -12.81 22.09 -39.80
CA ASN A 468 -13.85 22.56 -40.71
C ASN A 468 -15.02 21.56 -40.78
N ARG A 469 -16.08 21.89 -41.55
CA ARG A 469 -17.24 20.99 -41.78
C ARG A 469 -16.88 19.61 -42.35
N LYS A 470 -15.76 19.49 -43.07
CA LYS A 470 -15.27 18.23 -43.66
C LYS A 470 -14.46 17.41 -42.65
N GLY A 471 -14.15 17.96 -41.48
CA GLY A 471 -13.32 17.34 -40.44
C GLY A 471 -11.82 17.64 -40.55
N ASP A 472 -11.39 18.44 -41.51
CA ASP A 472 -9.98 18.80 -41.69
C ASP A 472 -9.55 19.88 -40.69
N VAL A 473 -8.30 19.81 -40.21
CA VAL A 473 -7.75 20.82 -39.29
C VAL A 473 -7.61 22.17 -40.01
N VAL A 474 -8.17 23.21 -39.40
CA VAL A 474 -8.13 24.59 -39.88
C VAL A 474 -6.73 25.16 -39.66
N LYS A 475 -6.01 25.47 -40.76
CA LYS A 475 -4.58 25.83 -40.73
C LYS A 475 -4.31 27.34 -40.69
N ASP A 476 -5.29 28.16 -40.98
CA ASP A 476 -5.20 29.62 -41.04
C ASP A 476 -5.36 30.31 -39.68
N ILE A 477 -5.44 29.54 -38.59
CA ILE A 477 -5.40 30.09 -37.23
C ILE A 477 -3.98 30.56 -36.91
N GLN A 478 -3.86 31.82 -36.52
CA GLN A 478 -2.61 32.48 -36.16
C GLN A 478 -2.31 32.34 -34.66
N LYS A 479 -3.33 32.49 -33.82
CA LYS A 479 -3.18 32.51 -32.37
C LYS A 479 -4.39 31.89 -31.69
N ILE A 480 -4.15 31.18 -30.59
CA ILE A 480 -5.19 30.75 -29.65
C ILE A 480 -4.74 31.15 -28.24
N GLU A 481 -5.62 31.83 -27.53
CA GLU A 481 -5.49 32.14 -26.11
C GLU A 481 -6.54 31.39 -25.31
N LEU A 482 -6.14 30.88 -24.14
CA LEU A 482 -7.02 30.27 -23.16
C LEU A 482 -7.06 31.17 -21.94
N THR A 483 -8.26 31.57 -21.52
CA THR A 483 -8.51 32.19 -20.22
C THR A 483 -9.21 31.17 -19.34
N VAL A 484 -8.59 30.81 -18.21
CA VAL A 484 -9.15 29.85 -17.25
C VAL A 484 -9.55 30.55 -15.97
N GLU A 485 -10.70 30.14 -15.42
CA GLU A 485 -11.34 30.73 -14.26
C GLU A 485 -12.04 29.61 -13.46
N LYS A 486 -11.87 29.56 -12.14
CA LYS A 486 -12.59 28.59 -11.30
C LYS A 486 -14.00 29.11 -11.02
N THR A 487 -15.01 28.26 -11.22
CA THR A 487 -16.42 28.58 -10.91
C THR A 487 -16.83 27.96 -9.56
N GLY A 488 -17.15 28.79 -8.54
CA GLY A 488 -17.65 28.34 -7.24
C GLY A 488 -17.96 29.45 -6.22
N LEU A 489 -18.75 29.13 -5.18
CA LEU A 489 -19.24 30.05 -4.11
C LEU A 489 -18.15 30.68 -3.21
N PHE A 490 -16.90 30.17 -3.27
CA PHE A 490 -15.77 30.59 -2.43
C PHE A 490 -14.43 30.65 -3.21
N GLY A 491 -14.48 30.84 -4.53
CA GLY A 491 -13.27 30.92 -5.36
C GLY A 491 -12.64 32.31 -5.32
N ASP A 492 -11.31 32.38 -5.29
CA ASP A 492 -10.55 33.61 -5.60
C ASP A 492 -10.72 33.89 -7.11
N ASP A 493 -11.32 35.03 -7.46
CA ASP A 493 -11.67 35.48 -8.82
C ASP A 493 -10.44 35.86 -9.69
N LYS A 494 -9.41 35.00 -9.75
CA LYS A 494 -8.20 35.26 -10.55
C LYS A 494 -8.23 34.51 -11.87
N GLU A 495 -8.57 35.23 -12.93
CA GLU A 495 -8.41 34.76 -14.31
C GLU A 495 -6.93 34.61 -14.67
N SER A 496 -6.59 33.53 -15.36
CA SER A 496 -5.25 33.34 -15.93
C SER A 496 -5.37 33.11 -17.44
N THR A 497 -4.60 33.89 -18.22
CA THR A 497 -4.62 33.80 -19.69
C THR A 497 -3.29 33.27 -20.22
N PHE A 498 -3.37 32.33 -21.16
CA PHE A 498 -2.22 31.61 -21.72
C PHE A 498 -2.31 31.57 -23.24
N SER A 499 -1.21 31.85 -23.94
CA SER A 499 -1.12 31.64 -25.39
C SER A 499 -0.65 30.22 -25.70
N LEU A 500 -1.27 29.58 -26.69
CA LEU A 500 -0.90 28.22 -27.11
C LEU A 500 0.09 28.26 -28.27
N SER A 501 0.97 27.27 -28.30
CA SER A 501 1.92 27.08 -29.40
C SER A 501 1.35 26.11 -30.42
N LYS A 502 1.42 26.48 -31.70
CA LYS A 502 0.97 25.64 -32.81
C LYS A 502 2.00 24.55 -33.11
N ASN A 503 1.58 23.30 -33.18
CA ASN A 503 2.43 22.18 -33.58
C ASN A 503 2.42 21.99 -35.11
N LYS A 504 3.23 21.03 -35.62
CA LYS A 504 3.35 20.74 -37.05
C LYS A 504 2.05 20.26 -37.71
N ASP A 505 1.13 19.71 -36.93
CA ASP A 505 -0.15 19.17 -37.40
C ASP A 505 -1.30 20.20 -37.35
N GLY A 506 -1.00 21.45 -36.94
CA GLY A 506 -1.98 22.52 -36.80
C GLY A 506 -2.77 22.48 -35.50
N VAL A 507 -2.42 21.60 -34.55
CA VAL A 507 -2.99 21.54 -33.20
C VAL A 507 -2.26 22.55 -32.31
N PHE A 508 -3.04 23.33 -31.56
CA PHE A 508 -2.50 24.29 -30.59
C PHE A 508 -2.37 23.58 -29.25
N GLN A 509 -1.20 23.67 -28.62
CA GLN A 509 -0.95 23.04 -27.34
C GLN A 509 -0.18 23.96 -26.38
N THR A 510 -0.43 23.78 -25.09
CA THR A 510 0.44 24.28 -24.04
C THR A 510 0.64 23.20 -22.98
N LYS A 511 1.88 23.03 -22.53
CA LYS A 511 2.27 22.02 -21.55
C LYS A 511 2.42 22.67 -20.18
N ASN A 512 2.13 21.90 -19.15
CA ASN A 512 2.32 22.28 -17.76
C ASN A 512 1.53 23.49 -17.28
N LEU A 513 0.34 23.71 -17.84
CA LEU A 513 -0.59 24.72 -17.35
C LEU A 513 -1.24 24.21 -16.07
N ASN A 514 -1.04 24.95 -14.98
CA ASN A 514 -1.45 24.52 -13.65
C ASN A 514 -2.91 24.88 -13.36
N LEU A 515 -3.69 23.90 -12.92
CA LEU A 515 -5.03 24.09 -12.36
C LEU A 515 -4.94 23.84 -10.86
N SER A 516 -5.12 24.87 -10.04
CA SER A 516 -4.75 24.84 -8.62
C SER A 516 -5.56 23.84 -7.78
N GLU A 517 -6.81 23.55 -8.17
CA GLU A 517 -7.76 22.82 -7.33
C GLU A 517 -8.77 22.03 -8.16
N ASP A 518 -9.43 21.05 -7.52
CA ASP A 518 -10.56 20.35 -8.11
C ASP A 518 -11.82 21.22 -8.13
N GLY A 519 -12.70 20.96 -9.09
CA GLY A 519 -13.94 21.71 -9.25
C GLY A 519 -14.27 21.99 -10.72
N ILE A 520 -15.26 22.84 -10.94
CA ILE A 520 -15.65 23.26 -12.29
C ILE A 520 -14.80 24.47 -12.66
N TRP A 521 -14.09 24.36 -13.77
CA TRP A 521 -13.30 25.43 -14.36
C TRP A 521 -13.95 25.89 -15.66
N LYS A 522 -14.20 27.19 -15.76
CA LYS A 522 -14.62 27.85 -16.97
C LYS A 522 -13.37 28.17 -17.80
N ILE A 523 -13.33 27.67 -19.02
CA ILE A 523 -12.21 27.81 -19.94
C ILE A 523 -12.72 28.52 -21.17
N ARG A 524 -12.33 29.78 -21.34
CA ARG A 524 -12.66 30.58 -22.53
C ARG A 524 -11.53 30.41 -23.53
N VAL A 525 -11.89 30.05 -24.75
CA VAL A 525 -10.96 29.94 -25.88
C VAL A 525 -11.21 31.12 -26.79
N HIS A 526 -10.14 31.88 -27.07
CA HIS A 526 -10.15 32.97 -28.02
C HIS A 526 -9.11 32.71 -29.11
N GLY A 527 -9.57 32.46 -30.33
CA GLY A 527 -8.74 32.25 -31.50
C GLY A 527 -8.82 33.41 -32.49
N LEU A 528 -7.74 33.68 -33.20
CA LEU A 528 -7.68 34.67 -34.28
C LEU A 528 -7.19 34.01 -35.57
N THR A 529 -7.95 34.16 -36.65
CA THR A 529 -7.57 33.68 -37.99
C THR A 529 -6.67 34.68 -38.71
N ALA A 530 -6.09 34.27 -39.84
CA ALA A 530 -5.34 35.14 -40.73
C ALA A 530 -6.23 36.23 -41.38
N SER A 531 -7.53 36.00 -41.50
CA SER A 531 -8.53 36.99 -41.97
C SER A 531 -9.01 37.94 -40.86
N PHE A 532 -8.44 37.86 -39.66
CA PHE A 532 -8.85 38.61 -38.47
C PHE A 532 -10.26 38.27 -37.97
N GLU A 533 -10.79 37.10 -38.33
CA GLU A 533 -12.00 36.59 -37.72
C GLU A 533 -11.71 36.04 -36.32
N GLU A 534 -12.60 36.35 -35.39
CA GLU A 534 -12.49 35.91 -34.01
C GLU A 534 -13.29 34.63 -33.77
N ILE A 535 -12.65 33.66 -33.12
CA ILE A 535 -13.27 32.42 -32.67
C ILE A 535 -13.38 32.51 -31.15
N ARG A 536 -14.61 32.55 -30.62
CA ARG A 536 -14.85 32.59 -29.17
C ARG A 536 -15.73 31.42 -28.74
N THR A 537 -15.27 30.65 -27.76
CA THR A 537 -16.10 29.61 -27.14
C THR A 537 -15.72 29.41 -25.68
N VAL A 538 -16.62 28.78 -24.92
CA VAL A 538 -16.44 28.54 -23.49
C VAL A 538 -16.70 27.08 -23.18
N PHE A 539 -15.80 26.44 -22.43
CA PHE A 539 -15.95 25.10 -21.90
C PHE A 539 -16.10 25.17 -20.38
N ASN A 540 -16.86 24.23 -19.81
CA ASN A 540 -16.93 24.03 -18.37
C ASN A 540 -16.31 22.67 -18.07
N ALA A 541 -15.02 22.66 -17.81
CA ALA A 541 -14.31 21.42 -17.49
C ALA A 541 -14.45 21.12 -16.00
N LYS A 542 -15.07 19.99 -15.67
CA LYS A 542 -15.00 19.44 -14.32
C LYS A 542 -13.62 18.81 -14.15
N ILE A 543 -12.72 19.56 -13.50
CA ILE A 543 -11.42 19.07 -13.07
C ILE A 543 -11.70 18.15 -11.90
N ASN A 544 -11.57 16.86 -12.17
CA ASN A 544 -11.84 15.88 -11.16
C ASN A 544 -10.70 15.97 -10.15
N LYS A 545 -11.09 16.06 -8.87
CA LYS A 545 -10.22 15.49 -7.83
C LYS A 545 -9.89 14.11 -8.33
N LYS A 546 -8.62 13.75 -8.37
CA LYS A 546 -8.20 12.46 -8.90
C LYS A 546 -9.05 11.41 -8.18
N GLU A 547 -10.05 10.89 -8.91
CA GLU A 547 -10.95 9.88 -8.39
C GLU A 547 -10.09 8.64 -8.32
N PHE A 548 -9.93 8.16 -7.12
CA PHE A 548 -8.84 7.29 -6.75
C PHE A 548 -9.40 6.15 -5.94
#